data_AF-A0A9D9L5B5-F1
#
_entry.id   AF-A0A9D9L5B5-F1
#
_cell.length_a   1.000
_cell.length_b   1.000
_cell.length_c   1.000
_cell.angle_alpha   90.00
_cell.angle_beta   90.00
_cell.angle_gamma   90.00
#
_symmetry.space_group_name_H-M   'P 1'
#
loop_
_entity.id
_entity.type
_entity.pdbx_description
1 polymer ?
#
loop_
_entity_poly.entity_id
_entity_poly.type
_entity_poly.pdbx_seq_one_letter_code
_entity_poly.pdbx_strand_id
1 'polypeptide(L)'
;MYYEYGIDIKGLDDWEVSLVKVVGGFIWLGFSEQEPHKMLCISADKETIFDCEKGTVSPTKCVFDENERTAVCADLKDEIINICGQYGGELPHKTAQGEKLSSVKREEFKYGKTLVREEVTFTVKNGSSFLVYEGYAPYIYGFSPDGNYFVFATDGGLTVLKRKQ
;
A
#
# COMPACT_ATOMS: atom_id res chain seq x y z
N MET A 1 1.83 -18.85 15.41
CA MET A 1 2.26 -18.45 14.05
C MET A 1 1.89 -16.97 13.95
N TYR A 2 2.88 -16.10 14.09
CA TYR A 2 2.71 -14.67 14.36
C TYR A 2 2.14 -13.92 13.13
N TYR A 3 0.87 -13.53 13.20
CA TYR A 3 0.29 -12.54 12.28
C TYR A 3 0.57 -11.12 12.82
N GLU A 4 1.83 -10.75 13.00
CA GLU A 4 2.23 -9.43 13.53
C GLU A 4 2.60 -8.40 12.44
N TYR A 5 2.50 -8.77 11.16
CA TYR A 5 2.93 -7.91 10.04
C TYR A 5 1.79 -7.39 9.14
N GLY A 6 0.54 -7.64 9.54
CA GLY A 6 -0.65 -7.15 8.84
C GLY A 6 -1.24 -5.90 9.49
N ILE A 7 -2.17 -5.26 8.77
CA ILE A 7 -3.01 -4.21 9.33
C ILE A 7 -4.16 -4.81 10.14
N ASP A 8 -4.54 -4.18 11.24
CA ASP A 8 -5.78 -4.47 11.96
C ASP A 8 -6.94 -3.77 11.23
N ILE A 9 -7.91 -4.56 10.75
CA ILE A 9 -9.07 -4.07 10.03
C ILE A 9 -10.32 -3.97 10.90
N LYS A 10 -10.21 -4.23 12.21
CA LYS A 10 -11.35 -4.16 13.13
C LYS A 10 -11.93 -2.74 13.15
N GLY A 11 -13.23 -2.64 12.84
CA GLY A 11 -13.94 -1.36 12.73
C GLY A 11 -13.93 -0.75 11.32
N LEU A 12 -13.21 -1.34 10.37
CA LEU A 12 -13.29 -1.01 8.94
C LEU A 12 -14.38 -1.85 8.26
N ASP A 13 -15.62 -1.74 8.73
CA ASP A 13 -16.70 -2.65 8.35
C ASP A 13 -17.04 -2.62 6.84
N ASP A 14 -16.80 -1.49 6.17
CA ASP A 14 -16.99 -1.30 4.72
C ASP A 14 -15.83 -1.84 3.87
N TRP A 15 -14.81 -2.42 4.51
CA TRP A 15 -13.60 -2.91 3.85
C TRP A 15 -13.41 -4.41 4.10
N GLU A 16 -12.78 -5.08 3.14
CA GLU A 16 -12.35 -6.45 3.28
C GLU A 16 -10.96 -6.66 2.70
N VAL A 17 -10.25 -7.67 3.21
CA VAL A 17 -8.95 -8.06 2.68
C VAL A 17 -9.15 -8.66 1.30
N SER A 18 -8.61 -8.01 0.29
CA SER A 18 -8.57 -8.54 -1.08
C SER A 18 -7.39 -9.49 -1.26
N LEU A 19 -6.21 -9.10 -0.77
CA LEU A 19 -4.98 -9.86 -0.97
C LEU A 19 -3.99 -9.60 0.17
N VAL A 20 -3.29 -10.65 0.58
CA VAL A 20 -2.06 -10.57 1.39
C VAL A 20 -0.95 -11.31 0.64
N LYS A 21 0.18 -10.65 0.42
CA LYS A 21 1.29 -11.23 -0.34
C LYS A 21 2.64 -10.84 0.26
N VAL A 22 3.48 -11.84 0.52
CA VAL A 22 4.90 -11.62 0.79
C VAL A 22 5.57 -11.21 -0.52
N VAL A 23 6.23 -10.05 -0.53
CA VAL A 23 6.97 -9.51 -1.67
C VAL A 23 8.44 -9.38 -1.26
N GLY A 24 9.25 -10.35 -1.69
CA GLY A 24 10.69 -10.31 -1.45
C GLY A 24 11.34 -9.14 -2.20
N GLY A 25 12.11 -8.33 -1.46
CA GLY A 25 12.81 -7.16 -2.02
C GLY A 25 11.86 -6.14 -2.63
N PHE A 26 10.72 -5.82 -2.00
CA PHE A 26 9.82 -4.75 -2.44
C PHE A 26 10.59 -3.45 -2.67
N ILE A 27 10.34 -2.75 -3.79
CA ILE A 27 10.99 -1.48 -4.13
C ILE A 27 9.92 -0.40 -4.31
N TRP A 28 9.01 -0.65 -5.27
CA TRP A 28 8.01 0.32 -5.70
C TRP A 28 6.65 -0.32 -5.95
N LEU A 29 5.59 0.48 -5.86
CA LEU A 29 4.26 0.19 -6.38
C LEU A 29 3.63 1.43 -6.99
N GLY A 30 2.59 1.24 -7.81
CA GLY A 30 1.76 2.32 -8.31
C GLY A 30 0.44 1.78 -8.83
N PHE A 31 -0.65 2.51 -8.57
CA PHE A 31 -1.96 2.16 -9.11
C PHE A 31 -2.11 2.69 -10.53
N SER A 32 -2.84 1.94 -11.34
CA SER A 32 -3.32 2.40 -12.63
C SER A 32 -4.34 3.54 -12.45
N GLU A 33 -4.21 4.60 -13.24
CA GLU A 33 -5.20 5.69 -13.28
C GLU A 33 -6.39 5.29 -14.17
N GLN A 34 -6.14 4.50 -15.21
CA GLN A 34 -7.18 4.01 -16.12
C GLN A 34 -7.95 2.79 -15.59
N GLU A 35 -7.31 1.95 -14.78
CA GLU A 35 -7.84 0.72 -14.19
C GLU A 35 -7.48 0.62 -12.70
N PRO A 36 -8.04 1.46 -11.80
CA PRO A 36 -7.60 1.56 -10.39
C PRO A 36 -7.61 0.29 -9.54
N HIS A 37 -8.29 -0.77 -10.01
CA HIS A 37 -8.23 -2.10 -9.43
C HIS A 37 -6.94 -2.87 -9.74
N LYS A 38 -6.07 -2.34 -10.60
CA LYS A 38 -4.76 -2.89 -10.91
C LYS A 38 -3.66 -2.03 -10.30
N MET A 39 -2.69 -2.70 -9.70
CA MET A 39 -1.51 -2.08 -9.13
C MET A 39 -0.25 -2.76 -9.65
N LEU A 40 0.65 -1.97 -10.22
CA LEU A 40 2.01 -2.41 -10.51
C LEU A 40 2.79 -2.55 -9.21
N CYS A 41 3.53 -3.63 -9.06
CA CYS A 41 4.49 -3.82 -7.99
C CYS A 41 5.84 -4.25 -8.58
N ILE A 42 6.89 -3.52 -8.23
CA ILE A 42 8.27 -3.74 -8.64
C ILE A 42 9.05 -4.18 -7.41
N SER A 43 9.69 -5.33 -7.51
CA SER A 43 10.61 -5.84 -6.51
C SER A 43 11.97 -6.13 -7.14
N ALA A 44 12.99 -6.38 -6.31
CA ALA A 44 14.33 -6.72 -6.77
C ALA A 44 14.38 -7.95 -7.71
N ASP A 45 13.36 -8.82 -7.62
CA ASP A 45 13.32 -10.06 -8.38
C ASP A 45 12.48 -9.95 -9.66
N LYS A 46 11.40 -9.15 -9.64
CA LYS A 46 10.39 -9.12 -10.72
C LYS A 46 9.41 -7.97 -10.61
N GLU A 47 8.79 -7.69 -11.74
CA GLU A 47 7.61 -6.85 -11.88
C GLU A 47 6.34 -7.72 -11.92
N THR A 48 5.31 -7.26 -11.24
CA THR A 48 4.02 -7.97 -11.15
C THR A 48 2.85 -7.00 -11.20
N ILE A 49 1.73 -7.43 -11.78
CA ILE A 49 0.44 -6.77 -11.66
C ILE A 49 -0.37 -7.47 -10.59
N PHE A 50 -0.86 -6.69 -9.65
CA PHE A 50 -1.82 -7.08 -8.64
C PHE A 50 -3.20 -6.67 -9.15
N ASP A 51 -4.10 -7.64 -9.36
CA ASP A 51 -5.53 -7.38 -9.55
C ASP A 51 -6.18 -7.39 -8.17
N CYS A 52 -6.37 -6.19 -7.62
CA CYS A 52 -6.92 -5.90 -6.30
C CYS A 52 -8.43 -6.19 -6.23
N GLU A 53 -9.12 -6.39 -7.34
CA GLU A 53 -10.51 -6.81 -7.32
C GLU A 53 -10.62 -8.33 -7.17
N LYS A 54 -9.83 -9.06 -7.96
CA LYS A 54 -9.84 -10.52 -8.01
C LYS A 54 -8.93 -11.18 -6.96
N GLY A 55 -8.06 -10.40 -6.30
CA GLY A 55 -7.06 -10.93 -5.38
C GLY A 55 -6.03 -11.81 -6.08
N THR A 56 -5.63 -11.47 -7.31
CA THR A 56 -4.66 -12.26 -8.10
C THR A 56 -3.40 -11.47 -8.41
N VAL A 57 -2.30 -12.18 -8.64
CA VAL A 57 -0.99 -11.59 -8.97
C VAL A 57 -0.45 -12.30 -10.21
N SER A 58 -0.08 -11.52 -11.22
CA SER A 58 0.52 -12.02 -12.46
C SER A 58 1.88 -11.38 -12.71
N PRO A 59 2.86 -12.12 -13.27
CA PRO A 59 4.11 -11.52 -13.72
C PRO A 59 3.85 -10.54 -14.86
N THR A 60 4.67 -9.50 -14.95
CA THR A 60 4.65 -8.54 -16.06
C THR A 60 6.06 -8.08 -16.40
N LYS A 61 6.19 -7.14 -17.32
CA LYS A 61 7.42 -6.39 -17.60
C LYS A 61 7.06 -4.92 -17.76
N CYS A 62 7.81 -4.05 -17.10
CA CYS A 62 7.70 -2.62 -17.28
C CYS A 62 9.08 -1.98 -17.46
N VAL A 63 9.09 -0.77 -18.01
CA VAL A 63 10.24 0.14 -17.94
C VAL A 63 9.92 1.17 -16.87
N PHE A 64 10.85 1.43 -15.97
CA PHE A 64 10.66 2.40 -14.90
C PHE A 64 11.87 3.33 -14.76
N ASP A 65 11.61 4.55 -14.31
CA ASP A 65 12.61 5.55 -13.98
C ASP A 65 12.45 5.90 -12.50
N GLU A 66 13.46 5.57 -11.70
CA GLU A 66 13.47 5.81 -10.26
C GLU A 66 13.61 7.29 -9.88
N ASN A 67 14.23 8.11 -10.75
CA ASN A 67 14.42 9.54 -10.49
C ASN A 67 13.11 10.28 -10.72
N GLU A 68 12.45 10.01 -11.85
CA GLU A 68 11.15 10.58 -12.18
C GLU A 68 10.01 9.88 -11.41
N ARG A 69 10.28 8.71 -10.81
CA ARG A 69 9.30 7.86 -10.11
C ARG A 69 8.10 7.55 -10.98
N THR A 70 8.38 7.08 -12.20
CA THR A 70 7.37 6.65 -13.15
C THR A 70 7.67 5.27 -13.71
N ALA A 71 6.62 4.57 -14.14
CA ALA A 71 6.73 3.29 -14.84
C ALA A 71 5.72 3.20 -15.98
N VAL A 72 6.07 2.48 -17.04
CA VAL A 72 5.20 2.18 -18.17
C VAL A 72 5.16 0.67 -18.38
N CYS A 73 3.95 0.12 -18.44
CA CYS A 73 3.69 -1.30 -18.54
C CYS A 73 2.62 -1.58 -19.60
N ALA A 74 2.91 -2.49 -20.54
CA ALA A 74 1.96 -2.86 -21.60
C ALA A 74 0.66 -3.46 -21.03
N ASP A 75 0.74 -4.22 -19.92
CA ASP A 75 -0.42 -4.79 -19.25
C ASP A 75 -1.33 -3.74 -18.56
N LEU A 76 -0.84 -2.50 -18.48
CA LEU A 76 -1.54 -1.30 -18.01
C LEU A 76 -1.73 -0.27 -19.15
N LYS A 77 -1.90 -0.77 -20.39
CA LYS A 77 -2.23 0.05 -21.57
C LYS A 77 -1.19 1.15 -21.86
N ASP A 78 0.06 0.89 -21.52
CA ASP A 78 1.18 1.81 -21.70
C ASP A 78 0.96 3.19 -21.05
N GLU A 79 0.14 3.25 -20.00
CA GLU A 79 -0.02 4.48 -19.22
C GLU A 79 1.24 4.78 -18.39
N ILE A 80 1.46 6.06 -18.09
CA ILE A 80 2.52 6.49 -17.17
C ILE A 80 1.98 6.37 -15.76
N ILE A 81 2.50 5.40 -15.01
CA ILE A 81 2.16 5.13 -13.62
C ILE A 81 3.12 5.90 -12.72
N ASN A 82 2.59 6.70 -11.79
CA ASN A 82 3.39 7.23 -10.69
C ASN A 82 3.71 6.09 -9.71
N ILE A 83 4.99 5.91 -9.39
CA ILE A 83 5.43 4.87 -8.45
C ILE A 83 5.91 5.46 -7.13
N CYS A 84 5.69 4.72 -6.05
CA CYS A 84 6.03 5.10 -4.68
C CYS A 84 6.38 3.85 -3.86
N GLY A 85 7.17 4.02 -2.79
CA GLY A 85 7.72 2.88 -2.07
C GLY A 85 8.87 3.27 -1.16
N GLN A 86 9.84 2.37 -1.03
CA GLN A 86 10.93 2.48 -0.04
C GLN A 86 11.73 3.78 -0.15
N TYR A 87 11.89 4.30 -1.36
CA TYR A 87 12.73 5.46 -1.64
C TYR A 87 11.93 6.73 -1.93
N GLY A 88 10.64 6.76 -1.55
CA GLY A 88 9.80 7.96 -1.55
C GLY A 88 8.57 7.86 -2.43
N GLY A 89 8.00 9.02 -2.77
CA GLY A 89 6.67 9.11 -3.38
C GLY A 89 5.57 8.98 -2.33
N GLU A 90 4.33 9.22 -2.75
CA GLU A 90 3.17 9.12 -1.86
C GLU A 90 1.96 8.57 -2.62
N LEU A 91 1.12 7.84 -1.91
CA LEU A 91 -0.22 7.52 -2.34
C LEU A 91 -1.22 8.49 -1.72
N PRO A 92 -2.41 8.67 -2.32
CA PRO A 92 -3.50 9.40 -1.70
C PRO A 92 -3.76 8.95 -0.25
N HIS A 93 -3.77 9.90 0.69
CA HIS A 93 -4.16 9.68 2.09
C HIS A 93 -5.59 10.11 2.39
N LYS A 94 -6.34 10.53 1.37
CA LYS A 94 -7.74 10.91 1.46
C LYS A 94 -8.49 10.35 0.27
N THR A 95 -9.73 9.96 0.49
CA THR A 95 -10.65 9.53 -0.56
C THR A 95 -11.72 10.60 -0.81
N ALA A 96 -12.41 10.54 -1.95
CA ALA A 96 -13.56 11.40 -2.23
C ALA A 96 -14.77 11.08 -1.33
N GLN A 97 -14.85 9.86 -0.81
CA GLN A 97 -15.92 9.37 0.06
C GLN A 97 -15.76 9.86 1.50
N GLY A 98 -14.58 10.38 1.87
CA GLY A 98 -14.31 11.06 3.14
C GLY A 98 -13.39 10.31 4.10
N GLU A 99 -12.87 9.13 3.71
CA GLU A 99 -11.85 8.44 4.49
C GLU A 99 -10.51 9.19 4.48
N LYS A 100 -9.75 9.05 5.57
CA LYS A 100 -8.47 9.72 5.75
C LYS A 100 -7.48 8.82 6.47
N LEU A 101 -6.21 8.99 6.15
CA LEU A 101 -5.10 8.36 6.86
C LEU A 101 -4.30 9.43 7.59
N SER A 102 -3.82 9.08 8.77
CA SER A 102 -2.85 9.86 9.52
C SER A 102 -1.83 8.95 10.17
N SER A 103 -0.64 9.48 10.44
CA SER A 103 0.36 8.73 11.20
C SER A 103 1.12 9.60 12.18
N VAL A 104 1.63 8.96 13.22
CA VAL A 104 2.50 9.56 14.22
C VAL A 104 3.74 8.69 14.36
N LYS A 105 4.92 9.29 14.15
CA LYS A 105 6.20 8.64 14.40
C LYS A 105 6.65 8.89 15.83
N ARG A 106 7.18 7.85 16.48
CA ARG A 106 7.70 7.91 17.83
C ARG A 106 9.09 7.27 17.87
N GLU A 107 10.00 7.93 18.57
CA GLU A 107 11.31 7.37 18.86
C GLU A 107 11.27 6.62 20.19
N GLU A 108 11.81 5.41 20.19
CA GLU A 108 11.94 4.58 21.37
C GLU A 108 13.38 4.10 21.51
N PHE A 109 14.01 4.34 22.66
CA PHE A 109 15.34 3.84 22.94
C PHE A 109 15.27 2.43 23.56
N LYS A 110 15.66 1.42 22.79
CA LYS A 110 15.68 0.01 23.20
C LYS A 110 16.95 -0.68 22.70
N TYR A 111 17.48 -1.59 23.52
CA TYR A 111 18.69 -2.37 23.18
C TYR A 111 19.91 -1.51 22.78
N GLY A 112 20.04 -0.31 23.36
CA GLY A 112 21.13 0.60 23.03
C GLY A 112 20.98 1.32 21.68
N LYS A 113 19.80 1.28 21.05
CA LYS A 113 19.51 1.90 19.75
C LYS A 113 18.22 2.72 19.82
N THR A 114 18.16 3.80 19.05
CA THR A 114 16.91 4.51 18.79
C THR A 114 16.15 3.75 17.70
N LEU A 115 14.94 3.31 18.02
CA LEU A 115 14.00 2.69 17.10
C LEU A 115 12.93 3.72 16.74
N VAL A 116 12.62 3.85 15.45
CA VAL A 116 11.49 4.67 15.00
C VAL A 116 10.30 3.74 14.79
N ARG A 117 9.23 3.98 15.54
CA ARG A 117 7.94 3.30 15.37
C ARG A 117 6.93 4.26 14.78
N GLU A 118 5.97 3.72 14.03
CA GLU A 118 4.90 4.48 13.41
C GLU A 118 3.55 3.88 13.76
N GLU A 119 2.65 4.75 14.22
CA GLU A 119 1.23 4.46 14.44
C GLU A 119 0.46 4.99 13.23
N VAL A 120 -0.24 4.12 12.50
CA VAL A 120 -1.09 4.50 11.35
C VAL A 120 -2.55 4.39 11.75
N THR A 121 -3.28 5.47 11.56
CA THR A 121 -4.71 5.59 11.87
C THR A 121 -5.51 5.73 10.59
N PHE A 122 -6.58 4.94 10.49
CA PHE A 122 -7.57 5.02 9.44
C PHE A 122 -8.85 5.66 10.00
N THR A 123 -9.22 6.81 9.46
CA THR A 123 -10.51 7.47 9.73
C THR A 123 -11.51 7.07 8.66
N VAL A 124 -12.60 6.40 9.04
CA VAL A 124 -13.67 6.01 8.12
C VAL A 124 -14.61 7.19 7.83
N LYS A 125 -15.47 7.06 6.81
CA LYS A 125 -16.38 8.11 6.33
C LYS A 125 -17.21 8.81 7.42
N ASN A 126 -17.63 8.09 8.47
CA ASN A 126 -18.43 8.66 9.56
C ASN A 126 -17.59 9.47 10.58
N GLY A 127 -16.28 9.57 10.40
CA GLY A 127 -15.36 10.27 11.28
C GLY A 127 -14.75 9.43 12.41
N SER A 128 -15.16 8.16 12.55
CA SER A 128 -14.55 7.24 13.52
C SER A 128 -13.14 6.88 13.06
N SER A 129 -12.20 6.79 14.00
CA SER A 129 -10.79 6.53 13.73
C SER A 129 -10.33 5.25 14.42
N PHE A 130 -9.58 4.44 13.67
CA PHE A 130 -9.07 3.14 14.13
C PHE A 130 -7.57 3.09 13.94
N LEU A 131 -6.84 2.65 14.97
CA LEU A 131 -5.42 2.33 14.85
C LEU A 131 -5.32 1.04 14.04
N VAL A 132 -4.78 1.13 12.81
CA VAL A 132 -4.67 -0.03 11.90
C VAL A 132 -3.28 -0.64 11.91
N TYR A 133 -2.29 0.07 12.45
CA TYR A 133 -0.93 -0.44 12.55
C TYR A 133 -0.13 0.30 13.64
N GLU A 134 0.70 -0.44 14.37
CA GLU A 134 1.72 0.11 15.28
C GLU A 134 2.98 -0.76 15.21
N GLY A 135 4.05 -0.25 14.61
CA GLY A 135 5.26 -1.05 14.38
C GLY A 135 6.41 -0.24 13.81
N TYR A 136 7.31 -0.90 13.09
CA TYR A 136 8.35 -0.21 12.33
C TYR A 136 7.73 0.60 11.20
N ALA A 137 8.38 1.68 10.77
CA ALA A 137 7.84 2.52 9.70
C ALA A 137 7.52 1.67 8.45
N PRO A 138 6.26 1.67 7.97
CA PRO A 138 5.91 0.98 6.73
C PRO A 138 6.63 1.62 5.55
N TYR A 139 6.83 0.85 4.48
CA TYR A 139 7.44 1.36 3.26
C TYR A 139 6.52 2.32 2.52
N ILE A 140 5.23 1.97 2.41
CA ILE A 140 4.22 2.82 1.80
C ILE A 140 2.83 2.35 2.21
N TYR A 141 1.89 3.29 2.24
CA TYR A 141 0.46 2.99 2.36
C TYR A 141 -0.37 4.12 1.78
N GLY A 142 -1.60 3.80 1.37
CA GLY A 142 -2.54 4.78 0.86
C GLY A 142 -3.60 4.17 -0.04
N PHE A 143 -4.41 5.03 -0.63
CA PHE A 143 -5.54 4.63 -1.46
C PHE A 143 -5.19 4.55 -2.95
N SER A 144 -5.96 3.76 -3.70
CA SER A 144 -6.06 3.90 -5.15
C SER A 144 -6.65 5.26 -5.54
N PRO A 145 -6.45 5.73 -6.79
CA PRO A 145 -6.98 7.01 -7.26
C PRO A 145 -8.49 7.19 -7.09
N ASP A 146 -9.27 6.10 -7.21
CA ASP A 146 -10.72 6.09 -7.02
C ASP A 146 -11.18 5.90 -5.56
N GLY A 147 -10.25 5.65 -4.64
CA GLY A 147 -10.54 5.43 -3.22
C GLY A 147 -11.23 4.10 -2.89
N ASN A 148 -11.21 3.12 -3.79
CA ASN A 148 -11.85 1.81 -3.59
C ASN A 148 -10.90 0.73 -3.10
N TYR A 149 -9.58 0.96 -3.20
CA TYR A 149 -8.55 0.05 -2.69
C TYR A 149 -7.63 0.80 -1.73
N PHE A 150 -7.18 0.11 -0.70
CA PHE A 150 -6.17 0.60 0.24
C PHE A 150 -5.02 -0.40 0.28
N VAL A 151 -3.79 0.08 0.16
CA VAL A 151 -2.59 -0.75 0.24
C VAL A 151 -1.77 -0.38 1.46
N PHE A 152 -1.14 -1.38 2.06
CA PHE A 152 -0.18 -1.23 3.15
C PHE A 152 0.99 -2.19 2.92
N ALA A 153 2.20 -1.64 2.80
CA ALA A 153 3.41 -2.41 2.50
C ALA A 153 4.48 -2.23 3.59
N THR A 154 5.05 -3.35 4.03
CA THR A 154 6.11 -3.45 5.04
C THR A 154 7.19 -4.42 4.57
N ASP A 155 8.19 -4.65 5.41
CA ASP A 155 9.17 -5.73 5.26
C ASP A 155 8.53 -7.14 5.23
N GLY A 156 7.39 -7.31 5.92
CA GLY A 156 6.61 -8.55 5.93
C GLY A 156 5.80 -8.81 4.65
N GLY A 157 5.70 -7.82 3.76
CA GLY A 157 4.97 -7.91 2.50
C GLY A 157 3.91 -6.83 2.34
N LEU A 158 2.89 -7.14 1.57
CA LEU A 158 1.87 -6.18 1.13
C LEU A 158 0.48 -6.73 1.43
N THR A 159 -0.37 -5.88 2.02
CA THR A 159 -1.79 -6.13 2.22
C THR A 159 -2.60 -5.14 1.39
N VAL A 160 -3.60 -5.63 0.66
CA VAL A 160 -4.59 -4.83 -0.06
C VAL A 160 -5.97 -5.05 0.55
N LEU A 161 -6.63 -3.97 0.91
CA LEU A 161 -8.07 -3.96 1.19
C LEU A 161 -8.82 -3.46 -0.04
N LYS A 162 -10.00 -4.02 -0.25
CA LYS A 162 -10.99 -3.47 -1.17
C LYS A 162 -12.26 -3.09 -0.42
N ARG A 163 -12.95 -2.08 -0.93
CA ARG A 163 -14.26 -1.69 -0.41
C ARG A 163 -15.29 -2.78 -0.75
N LYS A 164 -16.16 -3.11 0.18
CA LYS A 164 -17.30 -4.00 -0.06
C LYS A 164 -18.31 -3.31 -0.99
N GLN A 165 -18.80 -4.06 -1.98
CA GLN A 165 -19.86 -3.61 -2.89
C GLN A 165 -21.25 -3.95 -2.33
#